data_AF-A0A2M9NZI3-F1
#
_entry.id   AF-A0A2M9NZI3-F1
#
_cell.length_a   1.000
_cell.length_b   1.000
_cell.length_c   1.000
_cell.angle_alpha   90.00
_cell.angle_beta   90.00
_cell.angle_gamma   90.00
#
_symmetry.space_group_name_H-M   'P 1'
#
loop_
_entity.id
_entity.type
_entity.pdbx_description
1 polymer ?
#
loop_
_entity_poly.entity_id
_entity_poly.type
_entity_poly.pdbx_seq_one_letter_code
_entity_poly.pdbx_strand_id
1 'polypeptide(L)' 'MSFSLFPKQLLFSSWKNLFKNAPASFVLTGAYVYGESDTQDGYFEKLTLSRDEVMAQFEKIISMSEALAKGEFFLYHCGI' A
#
# COMPACT_ATOMS: atom_id res chain seq x y z
N MET A 1 -20.17 8.21 23.16
CA MET A 1 -19.39 6.99 22.82
C MET A 1 -18.29 7.41 21.87
N SER A 2 -17.04 7.43 22.37
CA SER A 2 -15.87 7.72 21.55
C SER A 2 -15.57 6.48 20.72
N PHE A 3 -15.86 6.52 19.41
CA PHE A 3 -15.34 5.52 18.48
C PHE A 3 -13.82 5.66 18.46
N SER A 4 -13.12 4.70 19.04
CA SER A 4 -11.70 4.54 18.78
C SER A 4 -11.54 4.40 17.27
N LEU A 5 -10.84 5.37 16.65
CA LEU A 5 -10.36 5.24 15.28
C LEU A 5 -9.74 3.85 15.13
N PHE A 6 -10.34 3.01 14.29
CA PHE A 6 -9.88 1.63 14.12
C PHE A 6 -8.39 1.67 13.72
N PRO A 7 -7.49 0.92 14.37
CA PRO A 7 -6.05 1.03 14.16
C PRO A 7 -5.62 0.94 12.69
N LYS A 8 -6.39 0.19 11.88
CA LYS A 8 -6.17 0.02 10.44
C LYS A 8 -6.45 1.28 9.62
N GLN A 9 -7.48 2.06 9.97
CA GLN A 9 -7.79 3.32 9.29
C GLN A 9 -6.66 4.35 9.52
N LEU A 10 -6.11 4.38 10.75
CA LEU A 10 -4.99 5.25 11.09
C LEU A 10 -3.73 4.91 10.29
N LEU A 11 -3.46 3.61 10.08
CA LEU A 11 -2.30 3.16 9.29
C LEU A 11 -2.42 3.62 7.82
N PHE A 12 -3.52 3.26 7.14
CA PHE A 12 -3.66 3.57 5.72
C PHE A 12 -3.75 5.08 5.43
N SER A 13 -4.38 5.85 6.32
CA SER A 13 -4.39 7.32 6.20
C SER A 13 -3.02 7.95 6.41
N SER A 14 -2.20 7.41 7.32
CA SER A 14 -0.82 7.87 7.52
C SER A 14 0.06 7.61 6.29
N TRP A 15 -0.03 6.41 5.71
CA TRP A 15 0.68 6.08 4.47
C TRP A 15 0.20 6.93 3.29
N LYS A 16 -1.11 7.13 3.14
CA LYS A 16 -1.67 8.04 2.14
C LYS A 16 -1.08 9.45 2.27
N ASN A 17 -0.98 9.97 3.50
CA ASN A 17 -0.41 11.29 3.75
C ASN A 17 1.08 11.37 3.41
N LEU A 18 1.84 10.30 3.62
CA LEU A 18 3.24 10.22 3.20
C LEU A 18 3.36 10.36 1.68
N PHE A 19 2.58 9.60 0.91
CA PHE A 19 2.63 9.61 -0.55
C PHE A 19 2.01 10.86 -1.18
N LYS A 20 1.13 11.58 -0.47
CA LYS A 20 0.54 12.84 -0.96
C LYS A 20 1.60 13.86 -1.40
N ASN A 21 2.75 13.87 -0.73
CA ASN A 21 3.85 14.80 -1.01
C ASN A 21 4.92 14.21 -1.94
N ALA A 22 4.72 12.99 -2.46
CA ALA A 22 5.64 12.37 -3.40
C ALA A 22 5.60 13.09 -4.77
N PRO A 23 6.65 12.91 -5.60
CA PRO A 23 6.62 13.30 -7.01
C PRO A 23 5.47 12.60 -7.74
N ALA A 24 5.03 13.16 -8.88
CA ALA A 24 3.93 12.58 -9.66
C ALA A 24 4.20 11.12 -10.09
N SER A 25 5.45 10.80 -10.39
CA SER A 25 5.93 9.44 -10.57
C SER A 25 7.22 9.23 -9.77
N PHE A 26 7.36 8.07 -9.15
CA PHE A 26 8.52 7.71 -8.34
C PHE A 26 8.81 6.22 -8.45
N VAL A 27 10.04 5.82 -8.09
CA VAL A 27 10.48 4.41 -8.11
C VAL A 27 10.68 3.93 -6.68
N LEU A 28 10.07 2.80 -6.35
CA LEU A 28 10.41 2.04 -5.15
C LEU A 28 11.29 0.85 -5.52
N THR A 29 12.31 0.65 -4.70
CA THR A 29 13.27 -0.44 -4.86
C THR A 29 12.81 -1.63 -4.03
N GLY A 30 12.58 -2.77 -4.68
CA GLY A 30 12.12 -4.02 -4.06
C GLY A 30 13.26 -4.94 -3.66
N ALA A 31 13.03 -6.25 -3.75
CA ALA A 31 14.03 -7.25 -3.39
C ALA A 31 15.22 -7.24 -4.35
N TYR A 32 16.39 -7.65 -3.84
CA TYR A 32 17.54 -7.93 -4.70
C TYR A 32 17.35 -9.28 -5.39
N VAL A 33 17.45 -9.28 -6.71
CA VAL A 33 17.37 -10.46 -7.57
C VAL A 33 18.80 -10.84 -7.95
N TYR A 34 19.21 -12.07 -7.61
CA TYR A 34 20.52 -12.60 -8.00
C TYR A 34 20.55 -12.88 -9.51
N GLY A 35 21.69 -12.64 -10.15
CA GLY A 35 21.92 -13.05 -11.53
C GLY A 35 21.91 -14.58 -11.66
N GLU A 36 21.60 -15.09 -12.86
CA GLU A 36 21.47 -16.54 -13.10
C GLU A 36 22.82 -17.28 -13.06
N SER A 37 23.94 -16.57 -13.11
CA SER A 37 25.29 -17.12 -13.03
C SER A 37 26.18 -16.29 -12.10
N ASP A 38 27.25 -16.92 -11.59
CA ASP A 38 28.27 -16.28 -10.73
C ASP A 38 29.00 -15.09 -11.39
N THR A 39 28.77 -14.88 -12.68
CA THR A 39 29.34 -13.81 -13.50
C THR A 39 28.36 -12.66 -13.79
N GLN A 40 27.08 -12.79 -13.41
CA GLN A 40 26.08 -11.75 -13.60
C GLN A 40 25.82 -11.04 -12.28
N ASP A 41 26.02 -9.72 -12.27
CA ASP A 41 25.58 -8.88 -11.16
C ASP A 41 24.06 -8.97 -11.02
N GLY A 42 23.59 -9.11 -9.78
CA GLY A 42 22.17 -9.02 -9.48
C GLY A 42 21.67 -7.57 -9.57
N TYR A 43 20.35 -7.40 -9.48
CA TYR A 43 19.72 -6.09 -9.51
C TYR A 43 18.60 -6.01 -8.50
N PHE A 44 18.34 -4.81 -8.01
CA PHE A 44 17.12 -4.58 -7.24
C PHE A 44 15.92 -4.44 -8.17
N GLU A 45 14.82 -5.10 -7.80
CA GLU A 45 13.51 -4.86 -8.40
C GLU A 45 13.15 -3.36 -8.33
N LYS A 46 12.55 -2.83 -9.39
CA LYS A 46 12.13 -1.43 -9.46
C LYS A 46 10.65 -1.36 -9.82
N LEU A 47 9.85 -0.84 -8.89
CA LEU A 47 8.45 -0.53 -9.11
C LEU A 47 8.31 0.95 -9.42
N THR A 48 7.96 1.27 -10.66
CA THR A 48 7.61 2.64 -11.05
C THR A 48 6.14 2.86 -10.77
N LEU A 49 5.85 3.88 -9.95
CA LEU A 49 4.51 4.14 -9.44
C LEU A 49 4.05 5.54 -9.85
N SER A 50 2.76 5.66 -10.12
CA SER A 50 2.05 6.94 -10.20
C SER A 50 1.53 7.29 -8.82
N ARG A 51 1.83 8.50 -8.32
CA ARG A 51 1.31 8.99 -7.05
C ARG A 51 -0.22 8.95 -7.05
N ASP A 52 -0.85 9.40 -8.12
CA ASP A 52 -2.30 9.55 -8.17
C ASP A 52 -2.99 8.18 -8.14
N GLU A 53 -2.39 7.17 -8.78
CA GLU A 53 -2.87 5.78 -8.67
C GLU A 53 -2.72 5.21 -7.26
N VAL A 54 -1.56 5.42 -6.62
CA VAL A 54 -1.31 5.00 -5.23
C VAL A 54 -2.33 5.64 -4.29
N MET A 55 -2.59 6.94 -4.45
CA MET A 55 -3.58 7.66 -3.65
C MET A 55 -4.99 7.10 -3.83
N ALA A 56 -5.39 6.77 -5.06
CA ALA A 56 -6.68 6.14 -5.34
C ALA A 56 -6.82 4.76 -4.68
N GLN A 57 -5.74 3.96 -4.62
CA GLN A 57 -5.78 2.67 -3.93
C GLN A 57 -5.92 2.83 -2.41
N PHE A 58 -5.22 3.81 -1.81
CA PHE A 58 -5.39 4.10 -0.39
C PHE A 58 -6.81 4.59 -0.06
N GLU A 59 -7.43 5.38 -0.93
CA GLU A 59 -8.83 5.79 -0.75
C GLU A 59 -9.79 4.60 -0.74
N LYS A 60 -9.59 3.65 -1.66
CA LYS A 60 -10.41 2.42 -1.71
C LYS A 60 -10.26 1.58 -0.44
N ILE A 61 -9.04 1.37 0.07
CA ILE A 61 -8.86 0.53 1.26
C ILE A 61 -9.35 1.21 2.54
N ILE A 62 -9.25 2.55 2.62
CA ILE A 62 -9.80 3.32 3.74
C ILE A 62 -11.33 3.23 3.72
N SER A 63 -11.98 3.48 2.58
CA SER A 63 -13.45 3.42 2.47
C SER A 63 -13.98 2.01 2.75
N MET A 64 -13.29 0.97 2.27
CA MET A 64 -13.61 -0.41 2.62
C MET A 64 -13.48 -0.65 4.13
N SER A 65 -12.42 -0.15 4.76
CA SER A 65 -12.22 -0.28 6.22
C SER A 65 -13.32 0.43 7.03
N GLU A 66 -13.80 1.57 6.56
CA GLU A 66 -14.95 2.28 7.15
C GLU A 66 -16.25 1.48 7.00
N ALA A 67 -16.52 0.93 5.82
CA ALA A 67 -17.71 0.10 5.59
C ALA A 67 -17.70 -1.17 6.47
N LEU A 68 -16.55 -1.83 6.61
CA LEU A 68 -16.37 -2.97 7.50
C LEU A 68 -16.57 -2.59 8.97
N ALA A 69 -16.08 -1.43 9.41
CA ALA A 69 -16.23 -0.96 10.79
C ALA A 69 -17.69 -0.66 11.18
N LYS A 70 -18.54 -0.32 10.19
CA LYS A 70 -19.99 -0.15 10.39
C LYS A 70 -20.74 -1.48 10.58
N GLY A 71 -20.08 -2.61 10.32
CA GLY A 71 -20.68 -3.95 10.47
C GLY A 71 -21.62 -4.35 9.33
N GLU A 72 -21.66 -3.57 8.23
CA GLU A 72 -22.50 -3.86 7.07
C GLU A 72 -21.92 -4.96 6.17
N PHE A 73 -20.61 -5.19 6.26
CA PHE A 73 -19.87 -6.12 5.41
C PHE A 73 -18.87 -6.92 6.24
N PHE A 74 -18.51 -8.10 5.72
CA PHE A 74 -17.46 -8.96 6.28
C PHE A 74 -16.32 -9.11 5.27
N LEU A 75 -15.09 -9.05 5.76
CA LEU A 75 -13.91 -9.35 4.94
C LEU A 75 -13.62 -10.84 5.02
N TYR A 76 -13.75 -11.53 3.91
CA TYR A 76 -13.33 -12.92 3.77
C TYR A 76 -11.95 -12.95 3.10
N HIS A 77 -10.92 -13.38 3.86
CA HIS A 77 -9.55 -13.47 3.37
C HIS A 77 -9.12 -14.93 3.29
N CYS A 78 -8.96 -15.45 2.07
CA CYS A 78 -8.57 -16.83 1.79
C CYS A 78 -7.05 -17.08 1.89
N GLY A 79 -6.38 -16.42 2.85
CA GLY A 79 -4.93 -16.48 2.98
C GLY A 79 -4.17 -15.92 1.77
N ILE A 80 -2.86 -16.16 1.78
CA ILE A 80 -1.92 -16.01 0.66
C ILE A 80 -1.27 -17.37 0.46
#